data_AF-A0A9D2QZ23-F1
#
_entry.id   AF-A0A9D2QZ23-F1
#
_cell.length_a   1.000
_cell.length_b   1.000
_cell.length_c   1.000
_cell.angle_alpha   90.00
_cell.angle_beta   90.00
_cell.angle_gamma   90.00
#
_symmetry.space_group_name_H-M   'P 1'
#
loop_
_entity.id
_entity.type
_entity.pdbx_description
1 polymer ?
#
loop_
_entity_poly.entity_id
_entity_poly.type
_entity_poly.pdbx_seq_one_letter_code
_entity_poly.pdbx_strand_id
1 'polypeptide(L)'
;MFLTRIGFGSKVIITGDASQKDLMPGTRSGLDVAVKVLQKIEGIAFCTLTSRDVVRHPLVQKIVKAYENYERKEAAARPERREPDARLRFAGRRRQGRSGR
;
A
#
# COMPACT_ATOMS: atom_id res chain seq x y z
N MET A 1 -1.69 10.68 -23.25
CA MET A 1 -1.02 11.58 -24.23
C MET A 1 -0.72 12.98 -23.67
N PHE A 2 -0.46 13.16 -22.37
CA PHE A 2 -0.15 14.49 -21.84
C PHE A 2 1.27 14.96 -22.24
N LEU A 3 2.26 14.07 -22.12
CA LEU A 3 3.67 14.38 -22.39
C LEU A 3 3.96 14.80 -23.84
N THR A 4 3.14 14.36 -24.80
CA THR A 4 3.30 14.68 -26.23
C THR A 4 2.79 16.07 -26.60
N ARG A 5 2.26 16.84 -25.64
CA ARG A 5 1.75 18.21 -25.83
C ARG A 5 2.71 19.29 -25.31
N ILE A 6 3.88 18.89 -24.81
CA ILE A 6 4.89 19.80 -24.26
C ILE A 6 5.65 20.45 -25.42
N GLY A 7 5.62 21.79 -25.48
CA GLY A 7 6.31 22.58 -26.50
C GLY A 7 7.62 23.19 -26.00
N PHE A 8 8.38 23.79 -26.92
CA PHE A 8 9.63 24.48 -26.58
C PHE A 8 9.41 25.62 -25.58
N GLY A 9 10.36 25.79 -24.65
CA GLY A 9 10.31 26.84 -23.62
C GLY A 9 9.25 26.62 -22.53
N SER A 10 8.48 25.53 -22.58
CA SER A 10 7.48 25.22 -21.56
C SER A 10 8.09 24.45 -20.38
N LYS A 11 7.50 24.64 -19.19
CA LYS A 11 7.75 23.82 -18.01
C LYS A 11 6.43 23.24 -17.55
N VAL A 12 6.45 21.99 -17.13
CA VAL A 12 5.25 21.26 -16.73
C VAL A 12 5.47 20.63 -15.37
N ILE A 13 4.45 20.72 -14.51
CA ILE A 13 4.42 20.13 -13.18
C ILE A 13 3.22 19.20 -13.14
N ILE A 14 3.46 17.93 -12.79
CA ILE A 14 2.42 16.93 -12.58
C ILE A 14 2.41 16.60 -11.10
N THR A 15 1.25 16.68 -10.47
CA THR A 15 1.06 16.34 -9.05
C THR A 15 0.21 15.08 -8.93
N GLY A 16 0.42 14.33 -7.86
CA GLY A 16 -0.36 13.13 -7.54
C GLY A 16 -0.04 12.64 -6.14
N ASP A 17 -0.99 11.91 -5.53
CA ASP A 17 -0.82 11.26 -4.24
C ASP A 17 -0.71 9.74 -4.46
N ALA A 18 0.44 9.17 -4.13
CA ALA A 18 0.70 7.73 -4.31
C ALA A 18 -0.15 6.85 -3.38
N SER A 19 -0.72 7.41 -2.30
CA SER A 19 -1.59 6.68 -1.37
C SER A 19 -3.04 6.57 -1.85
N GLN A 20 -3.46 7.46 -2.74
CA GLN A 20 -4.82 7.51 -3.27
C GLN A 20 -4.97 6.61 -4.51
N LYS A 21 -5.03 5.30 -4.26
CA LYS A 21 -5.22 4.27 -5.30
C LYS A 21 -6.65 3.75 -5.28
N ASP A 22 -7.53 4.41 -6.02
CA ASP A 22 -8.91 3.96 -6.22
C ASP A 22 -8.99 2.92 -7.35
N LEU A 23 -8.23 1.83 -7.21
CA LEU A 23 -8.11 0.77 -8.22
C LEU A 23 -8.53 -0.58 -7.64
N MET A 24 -8.96 -1.50 -8.51
CA MET A 24 -9.25 -2.87 -8.09
C MET A 24 -8.02 -3.52 -7.44
N PRO A 25 -8.18 -4.38 -6.43
CA PRO A 25 -7.07 -5.07 -5.78
C PRO A 25 -6.15 -5.77 -6.78
N GLY A 26 -4.83 -5.59 -6.62
CA GLY A 26 -3.83 -6.15 -7.53
C GLY A 26 -3.56 -5.32 -8.79
N THR A 27 -4.34 -4.27 -9.05
CA THR A 27 -4.09 -3.35 -10.17
C THR A 27 -2.91 -2.44 -9.86
N ARG A 28 -1.96 -2.31 -10.80
CA ARG A 28 -0.83 -1.39 -10.66
C ARG A 28 -1.27 0.04 -10.92
N SER A 29 -0.85 0.98 -10.06
CA SER A 29 -1.10 2.41 -10.27
C SER A 29 -0.31 2.94 -11.46
N GLY A 30 -0.95 3.75 -12.30
CA GLY A 30 -0.29 4.46 -13.41
C GLY A 30 0.79 5.42 -12.92
N LEU A 31 0.60 6.05 -11.74
CA LEU A 31 1.61 6.92 -11.13
C LEU A 31 2.86 6.12 -10.72
N ASP A 32 2.69 4.96 -10.08
CA ASP A 32 3.80 4.08 -9.70
C ASP A 32 4.58 3.61 -10.94
N VAL A 33 3.87 3.29 -12.02
CA VAL A 33 4.49 2.90 -13.30
C VAL A 33 5.24 4.07 -13.92
N ALA A 34 4.64 5.26 -13.97
CA ALA A 34 5.25 6.45 -14.54
C ALA A 34 6.55 6.82 -13.81
N VAL A 35 6.57 6.81 -12.48
CA VAL A 35 7.78 7.04 -11.69
C VAL A 35 8.88 6.04 -12.08
N LYS A 36 8.56 4.75 -12.12
CA LYS A 36 9.55 3.71 -12.47
C LYS A 36 10.13 3.86 -13.88
N VAL A 37 9.30 4.21 -14.85
CA VAL A 37 9.69 4.34 -16.26
C VAL A 37 10.47 5.62 -16.51
N LEU A 38 10.07 6.73 -15.91
CA LEU A 38 10.59 8.07 -16.22
C LEU A 38 11.75 8.52 -15.33
N GLN A 39 12.04 7.83 -14.21
CA GLN A 39 13.07 8.23 -13.22
C GLN A 39 14.49 8.42 -13.77
N LYS A 40 14.83 7.85 -14.94
CA LYS A 40 16.17 7.93 -15.54
C LYS A 40 16.25 8.90 -16.73
N ILE A 41 15.17 9.61 -17.03
CA ILE A 41 15.11 10.53 -18.16
C ILE A 41 15.70 11.88 -17.73
N GLU A 42 16.72 12.33 -18.44
CA GLU A 42 17.31 13.64 -18.25
C GLU A 42 16.26 14.74 -18.46
N GLY A 43 16.25 15.75 -17.59
CA GLY A 43 15.26 16.84 -17.62
C GLY A 43 13.95 16.57 -16.88
N ILE A 44 13.75 15.38 -16.31
CA ILE A 44 12.61 15.07 -15.41
C ILE A 44 13.11 14.93 -13.97
N ALA A 45 12.50 15.67 -13.06
CA ALA A 45 12.77 15.57 -11.63
C ALA A 45 11.53 15.06 -10.88
N PHE A 46 11.75 14.19 -9.90
CA PHE A 46 10.72 13.71 -8.98
C PHE A 46 10.89 14.40 -7.62
N CYS A 47 9.86 15.13 -7.20
CA CYS A 47 9.80 15.74 -5.88
C CYS A 47 8.76 14.99 -5.04
N THR A 48 9.22 14.24 -4.03
CA THR A 48 8.33 13.52 -3.11
C THR A 48 8.15 14.33 -1.85
N LEU A 49 6.91 14.77 -1.62
CA LEU A 49 6.52 15.44 -0.38
C LEU A 49 6.04 14.41 0.65
N THR A 50 6.35 14.68 1.91
CA THR A 50 5.98 13.86 3.07
C THR A 50 5.01 14.62 3.96
N SER A 51 4.50 13.97 5.01
CA SER A 51 3.67 14.64 6.01
C SER A 51 4.37 15.82 6.71
N ARG A 52 5.71 15.88 6.67
CA ARG A 52 6.50 17.00 7.23
C ARG A 52 6.40 18.26 6.39
N ASP A 53 6.09 18.12 5.10
CA ASP A 53 6.02 19.21 4.13
C ASP A 53 4.60 19.81 4.05
N VAL A 54 3.64 19.24 4.80
CA VAL A 54 2.24 19.67 4.77
C VAL A 54 1.91 20.54 5.99
N VAL A 55 1.70 21.83 5.75
CA VAL A 55 1.12 22.73 6.76
C VAL A 55 -0.39 22.54 6.79
N ARG A 56 -0.91 22.08 7.93
CA ARG A 56 -2.36 21.91 8.15
C ARG A 56 -2.83 22.86 9.22
N HIS A 57 -4.06 23.34 9.10
CA HIS A 57 -4.71 24.11 10.15
C HIS A 57 -4.73 23.31 11.48
N PRO A 58 -4.47 23.93 12.65
CA PRO A 58 -4.38 23.22 13.93
C PRO A 58 -5.62 22.36 14.25
N LEU A 59 -6.82 22.82 13.86
CA LEU A 59 -8.05 22.03 14.03
C LEU A 59 -8.02 20.72 13.22
N VAL A 60 -7.57 20.77 11.96
CA VAL A 60 -7.49 19.60 11.09
C VAL A 60 -6.51 18.57 11.67
N GLN A 61 -5.38 19.02 12.21
CA GLN A 61 -4.42 18.13 12.89
C GLN A 61 -5.05 17.41 14.09
N LYS A 62 -5.84 18.13 14.91
CA LYS A 62 -6.58 17.53 16.03
C LYS A 62 -7.58 16.48 15.56
N ILE A 63 -8.31 16.75 14.47
CA ILE A 63 -9.27 15.81 13.88
C ILE A 63 -8.58 14.54 13.39
N VAL A 64 -7.49 14.67 12.60
CA VAL A 64 -6.74 13.50 12.11
C VAL A 64 -6.22 12.65 13.26
N LYS A 65 -5.62 13.29 14.28
CA LYS A 65 -5.11 12.59 15.47
C LYS A 65 -6.21 11.86 16.24
N ALA A 66 -7.42 12.41 16.29
CA ALA A 66 -8.56 11.75 16.93
C ALA A 66 -8.93 10.44 16.22
N TYR A 67 -9.03 10.46 14.89
CA TYR A 67 -9.29 9.26 14.09
C TYR A 67 -8.16 8.23 14.18
N GLU A 68 -6.90 8.65 14.11
CA GLU A 68 -5.76 7.74 14.27
C GLU A 68 -5.76 7.02 15.64
N ASN A 69 -6.20 7.69 16.69
CA ASN A 69 -6.32 7.10 18.03
C ASN A 69 -7.52 6.15 18.12
N TYR A 70 -8.61 6.46 17.43
CA TYR A 70 -9.79 5.60 17.34
C TYR A 70 -9.45 4.28 16.63
N GLU A 71 -8.88 4.36 15.42
CA GLU A 71 -8.48 3.18 14.63
C GLU A 71 -7.47 2.29 15.38
N ARG A 72 -6.50 2.90 16.08
CA ARG A 72 -5.54 2.14 16.90
C ARG A 72 -6.19 1.34 18.03
N LYS A 73 -7.23 1.89 18.66
CA LYS A 73 -7.98 1.18 19.71
C LYS A 73 -8.81 0.05 19.13
N GLU A 74 -9.49 0.28 18.00
CA GLU A 74 -10.27 -0.74 17.28
C GLU A 74 -9.38 -1.91 16.82
N ALA A 75 -8.21 -1.61 16.26
CA ALA A 75 -7.24 -2.63 15.84
C ALA A 75 -6.72 -3.47 17.03
N ALA A 76 -6.51 -2.85 18.19
CA ALA A 76 -6.09 -3.55 19.40
C ALA A 76 -7.21 -4.39 20.05
N ALA A 77 -8.48 -4.00 19.86
CA ALA A 77 -9.64 -4.69 20.41
C ALA A 77 -10.06 -5.94 19.62
N ARG A 78 -9.55 -6.12 18.39
CA ARG A 78 -9.85 -7.30 17.56
C ARG A 78 -8.76 -8.37 17.76
N PRO A 79 -8.96 -9.39 18.63
CA PRO A 79 -7.99 -10.46 18.76
C PRO A 79 -7.90 -11.21 17.43
N GLU A 80 -6.67 -11.37 16.95
CA GLU A 80 -6.30 -12.18 15.79
C GLU A 80 -6.89 -13.59 15.96
N ARG A 81 -8.03 -13.88 15.31
CA ARG A 81 -8.50 -15.26 15.13
C ARG A 81 -7.49 -15.94 14.20
N ARG A 82 -6.37 -16.37 14.75
CA ARG A 82 -5.49 -17.35 14.11
C ARG A 82 -6.33 -18.62 13.97
N GLU A 83 -6.79 -18.92 12.76
CA GLU A 83 -7.29 -20.25 12.47
C GLU A 83 -6.17 -21.25 12.78
N PRO A 84 -6.38 -22.22 13.69
CA PRO A 84 -5.37 -23.22 13.93
C PRO A 84 -5.18 -24.05 12.67
N ASP A 85 -3.94 -24.08 12.20
CA ASP A 85 -3.45 -24.80 11.03
C ASP A 85 -4.07 -26.20 10.93
N ALA A 86 -4.95 -26.40 9.94
CA ALA A 86 -5.65 -27.66 9.67
C ALA A 86 -4.69 -28.80 9.24
N ARG A 87 -3.38 -28.56 9.17
CA ARG A 87 -2.36 -29.54 8.77
C ARG A 87 -2.03 -30.59 9.83
N LEU A 88 -2.44 -30.43 11.09
CA LEU A 88 -2.16 -31.39 12.16
C LEU A 88 -3.17 -32.54 12.32
N ARG A 89 -4.26 -32.58 11.54
CA ARG A 89 -5.29 -33.64 11.67
C ARG A 89 -5.00 -34.93 10.89
N PHE A 90 -4.01 -34.98 9.99
CA PHE A 90 -3.76 -36.13 9.12
C PHE A 90 -2.55 -37.01 9.48
N ALA A 91 -1.77 -36.69 10.51
CA ALA A 91 -0.56 -37.44 10.85
C ALA A 91 -0.76 -38.70 11.73
N GLY A 92 -2.00 -39.08 12.05
CA GLY A 92 -2.31 -40.11 13.06
C GLY A 92 -2.70 -41.52 12.59
N ARG A 93 -2.77 -41.83 11.29
CA ARG A 93 -3.24 -43.15 10.82
C ARG A 93 -2.26 -43.88 9.91
N ARG A 94 -1.09 -44.30 10.40
CA ARG A 94 -0.30 -45.39 9.78
C ARG A 94 0.56 -46.15 10.80
N ARG A 95 -0.03 -46.94 11.69
CA ARG A 95 0.63 -48.11 12.32
C ARG A 95 -0.39 -49.15 12.82
N GLN A 96 -0.71 -50.10 11.94
CA GLN A 96 -1.16 -51.48 12.20
C GLN A 96 -1.01 -52.14 10.82
N GLY A 97 -0.21 -53.16 10.55
CA GLY A 97 0.27 -54.28 11.34
C GLY A 97 0.24 -55.44 10.35
N ARG A 98 1.34 -55.69 9.64
CA ARG A 98 1.45 -56.82 8.69
C ARG A 98 2.51 -57.76 9.23
N SER A 99 2.07 -58.70 10.07
CA SER A 99 2.81 -59.91 10.43
C SER A 99 1.80 -61.03 10.65
N GLY A 100 1.90 -62.11 9.89
CA GLY A 100 1.23 -63.36 10.24
C GLY A 100 0.73 -64.19 9.06
N ARG A 101 1.54 -65.20 8.74
CA ARG A 101 1.26 -66.46 8.02
C ARG A 101 1.24 -66.41 6.50
#